data_AF-V4JGU0-F1
#
_entry.id   AF-V4JGU0-F1
#
_cell.length_a   1.000
_cell.length_b   1.000
_cell.length_c   1.000
_cell.angle_alpha   90.00
_cell.angle_beta   90.00
_cell.angle_gamma   90.00
#
_symmetry.space_group_name_H-M   'P 1'
#
loop_
_entity.id
_entity.type
_entity.pdbx_description
1 polymer ?
#
loop_
_entity_poly.entity_id
_entity_poly.type
_entity_poly.pdbx_seq_one_letter_code
_entity_poly.pdbx_strand_id
1 'polypeptide(L)'
;MFRDGEFTLYVTKRAPRPAKYAPKGVLAVDVNERQVVVGNSHVEQRIETPVERALRYRRLAERLQGKYSSPKYRAWLRRSGIRRRIRHFRMKARNIIEDWARRTSHMIISLAKPAGCRQGGPYRAGGEP
;
A
#
# COMPACT_ATOMS: atom_id res chain seq x y z
N MET A 1 -1.81 10.20 20.75
CA MET A 1 -0.77 11.24 20.55
C MET A 1 -1.51 12.47 20.01
N PHE A 2 -1.50 13.60 20.71
CA PHE A 2 -2.17 14.81 20.24
C PHE A 2 -1.27 15.53 19.23
N ARG A 3 -1.74 15.75 18.00
CA ARG A 3 -0.98 16.46 16.96
C ARG A 3 -1.96 17.23 16.07
N ASP A 4 -1.63 18.49 15.78
CA ASP A 4 -2.43 19.36 14.90
C ASP A 4 -3.91 19.52 15.31
N GLY A 5 -4.22 19.44 16.61
CA GLY A 5 -5.59 19.59 17.13
C GLY A 5 -6.40 18.28 17.18
N GLU A 6 -5.85 17.17 16.69
CA GLU A 6 -6.53 15.86 16.68
C GLU A 6 -5.92 14.90 17.72
N PHE A 7 -6.79 14.15 18.38
CA PHE A 7 -6.41 13.03 19.24
C PHE A 7 -6.70 11.71 18.53
N THR A 8 -5.66 11.05 18.02
CA THR A 8 -5.79 9.71 17.43
C THR A 8 -5.51 8.64 18.48
N LEU A 9 -6.48 7.74 18.68
CA LEU A 9 -6.33 6.49 19.45
C LEU A 9 -6.07 5.33 18.50
N TYR A 10 -4.94 4.63 18.69
CA TYR A 10 -4.65 3.39 17.96
C TYR A 10 -5.11 2.21 18.82
N VAL A 11 -6.12 1.49 18.35
CA VAL A 11 -6.58 0.24 18.97
C VAL A 11 -6.09 -0.93 18.13
N THR A 12 -5.30 -1.81 18.72
CA THR A 12 -4.84 -3.03 18.07
C THR A 12 -5.66 -4.20 18.59
N LYS A 13 -6.29 -4.97 17.69
CA LYS A 13 -7.02 -6.20 18.04
C LYS A 13 -6.29 -7.40 17.46
N ARG A 14 -6.10 -8.44 18.28
CA ARG A 14 -5.64 -9.74 17.78
C ARG A 14 -6.75 -10.38 16.96
N ALA A 15 -6.57 -10.46 15.64
CA ALA A 15 -7.49 -11.19 14.77
C ALA A 15 -7.28 -12.71 14.94
N PRO A 16 -8.34 -13.52 15.03
CA PRO A 16 -8.20 -14.97 15.06
C PRO A 16 -7.61 -15.46 13.74
N ARG A 17 -6.87 -16.57 13.78
CA ARG A 17 -6.31 -17.18 12.57
C ARG A 17 -7.48 -17.59 11.65
N PRO A 18 -7.44 -17.26 10.35
CA PRO A 18 -8.49 -17.69 9.43
C PRO A 18 -8.56 -19.22 9.39
N ALA A 19 -9.76 -19.76 9.14
CA ALA A 19 -9.98 -21.20 9.01
C ALA A 19 -9.05 -21.79 7.94
N LYS A 20 -8.52 -22.99 8.20
CA LYS A 20 -7.72 -23.72 7.22
C LYS A 20 -8.66 -24.25 6.14
N TYR A 21 -8.39 -23.93 4.88
CA TYR A 21 -9.11 -24.47 3.73
C TYR A 21 -8.19 -25.39 2.94
N ALA A 22 -8.74 -26.47 2.39
CA ALA A 22 -8.02 -27.27 1.40
C ALA A 22 -7.76 -26.40 0.15
N PRO A 23 -6.53 -26.34 -0.38
CA PRO A 23 -6.23 -25.56 -1.57
C PRO A 23 -6.97 -26.18 -2.77
N LYS A 24 -7.81 -25.38 -3.44
CA LYS A 24 -8.55 -25.80 -4.65
C LYS A 24 -7.81 -25.51 -5.95
N GLY A 25 -6.74 -24.73 -5.89
CA GLY A 25 -5.96 -24.32 -7.05
C GLY A 25 -4.78 -23.45 -6.63
N VAL A 26 -3.91 -23.16 -7.61
CA VAL A 26 -2.72 -22.31 -7.45
C VAL A 26 -2.85 -21.11 -8.37
N LEU A 27 -2.48 -19.94 -7.86
CA LEU A 27 -2.40 -18.70 -8.63
C LEU A 27 -0.98 -18.16 -8.50
N ALA A 28 -0.26 -18.09 -9.61
CA ALA A 28 1.08 -17.52 -9.65
C ALA A 28 0.98 -16.00 -9.67
N VAL A 29 1.85 -15.33 -8.91
CA VAL A 29 1.98 -13.87 -8.89
C VAL A 29 3.44 -13.53 -9.10
N ASP A 30 3.73 -12.85 -10.20
CA ASP A 30 5.05 -12.33 -10.53
C ASP A 30 5.02 -10.80 -10.44
N VAL A 31 6.01 -10.20 -9.76
CA VAL A 31 6.05 -8.77 -9.45
C VAL A 31 7.28 -8.15 -10.08
N ASN A 32 7.05 -7.27 -11.06
CA ASN A 32 8.11 -6.50 -11.72
C ASN A 32 7.86 -4.98 -11.61
N GLU A 33 8.88 -4.18 -11.93
CA GLU A 33 8.76 -2.72 -11.89
C GLU A 33 7.73 -2.17 -12.87
N ARG A 34 7.51 -2.80 -14.02
CA ARG A 34 6.52 -2.34 -15.01
C ARG A 34 5.13 -2.88 -14.73
N GLN A 35 5.05 -4.15 -14.33
CA GLN A 35 3.78 -4.83 -14.16
C GLN A 35 3.85 -5.94 -13.11
N VAL A 36 2.70 -6.21 -12.50
CA VAL A 36 2.43 -7.46 -11.77
C VAL A 36 1.63 -8.37 -12.69
N VAL A 37 2.09 -9.60 -12.85
CA VAL A 37 1.39 -10.63 -13.64
C VAL A 37 0.82 -11.65 -12.69
N VAL A 38 -0.47 -11.93 -12.83
CA VAL A 38 -1.22 -12.86 -11.99
C VAL A 38 -1.88 -13.88 -12.89
N GLY A 39 -1.62 -15.16 -12.68
CA GLY A 39 -2.23 -16.15 -13.55
C GLY A 39 -2.07 -17.61 -13.16
N ASN A 40 -2.81 -18.45 -13.87
CA ASN A 40 -2.76 -19.89 -13.83
C ASN A 40 -2.99 -20.43 -15.26
N SER A 41 -3.22 -21.73 -15.43
CA SER A 41 -3.42 -22.34 -16.75
C SER A 41 -4.61 -21.82 -17.55
N HIS A 42 -5.53 -21.04 -16.95
CA HIS A 42 -6.77 -20.58 -17.59
C HIS A 42 -6.92 -19.06 -17.63
N VAL A 43 -6.26 -18.32 -16.74
CA VAL A 43 -6.41 -16.86 -16.60
C VAL A 43 -5.04 -16.22 -16.47
N GLU A 44 -4.82 -15.12 -17.20
CA GLU A 44 -3.66 -14.23 -17.06
C GLU A 44 -4.15 -12.78 -16.96
N GLN A 45 -3.71 -12.07 -15.93
CA GLN A 45 -3.98 -10.66 -15.74
C GLN A 45 -2.66 -9.90 -15.54
N ARG A 46 -2.47 -8.84 -16.34
CA ARG A 46 -1.32 -7.96 -16.25
C ARG A 46 -1.75 -6.61 -15.72
N ILE A 47 -1.05 -6.14 -14.69
CA ILE A 47 -1.43 -4.97 -13.92
C ILE A 47 -0.24 -4.03 -13.92
N GLU A 48 -0.34 -2.90 -14.60
CA GLU A 48 0.73 -1.91 -14.59
C GLU A 48 0.98 -1.38 -13.19
N THR A 49 2.25 -1.19 -12.83
CA THR A 49 2.62 -0.57 -11.56
C THR A 49 2.75 0.96 -11.72
N PRO A 50 2.50 1.73 -10.66
CA PRO A 50 2.66 3.18 -10.68
C PRO A 50 4.11 3.62 -10.37
N VAL A 51 5.10 2.73 -10.54
CA VAL A 51 6.48 2.96 -10.12
C VAL A 51 7.07 4.21 -10.76
N GLU A 52 6.89 4.43 -12.07
CA GLU A 52 7.43 5.63 -12.74
C GLU A 52 6.84 6.93 -12.16
N ARG A 53 5.54 6.91 -11.85
CA ARG A 53 4.86 8.04 -11.21
C ARG A 53 5.41 8.31 -9.81
N ALA A 54 5.68 7.28 -9.02
CA ALA A 54 6.28 7.40 -7.70
C ALA A 54 7.75 7.87 -7.77
N LEU A 55 8.52 7.33 -8.72
CA LEU A 55 9.91 7.71 -8.97
C LEU A 55 10.05 9.18 -9.33
N ARG A 56 9.12 9.74 -10.11
CA ARG A 56 9.09 11.18 -10.40
C ARG A 56 9.12 12.04 -9.12
N TYR A 57 8.33 11.69 -8.11
CA TYR A 57 8.32 12.40 -6.83
C TYR A 57 9.59 12.15 -6.01
N ARG A 58 10.14 10.93 -6.07
CA ARG A 58 11.43 10.62 -5.44
C ARG A 58 12.55 11.49 -6.00
N ARG A 59 12.67 11.56 -7.34
CA ARG A 59 13.64 12.40 -8.06
C ARG A 59 13.47 13.88 -7.73
N LEU A 60 12.25 14.38 -7.54
CA LEU A 60 12.01 15.77 -7.10
C LEU A 60 12.54 16.02 -5.68
N ALA A 61 12.33 15.09 -4.76
CA ALA A 61 12.85 15.18 -3.41
C ALA A 61 14.38 15.16 -3.39
N GLU A 62 15.00 14.25 -4.16
CA GLU A 62 16.45 14.11 -4.29
C GLU A 62 17.08 15.37 -4.90
N ARG A 63 16.50 15.93 -5.97
CA ARG A 63 16.97 17.21 -6.56
C ARG A 63 16.92 18.35 -5.56
N LEU A 64 15.86 18.43 -4.75
CA LEU A 64 15.72 19.45 -3.71
C LEU A 64 16.75 19.23 -2.59
N GLN A 65 17.05 17.98 -2.23
CA GLN A 65 18.11 17.67 -1.29
C GLN A 65 19.48 18.09 -1.83
N GLY A 66 19.80 17.75 -3.09
CA GLY A 66 21.04 18.12 -3.75
C GLY A 66 21.24 19.64 -3.84
N LYS A 67 20.23 20.37 -4.32
CA LYS A 67 20.26 21.85 -4.43
C LYS A 67 20.60 22.56 -3.11
N TYR A 68 20.20 21.98 -1.99
CA TYR A 68 20.38 22.55 -0.65
C TYR A 68 21.32 21.73 0.23
N SER A 69 22.18 20.92 -0.38
CA SER A 69 23.28 20.23 0.29
C SER A 69 24.60 20.81 -0.20
N SER A 70 25.45 21.24 0.74
CA SER A 70 26.87 21.48 0.50
C SER A 70 27.69 20.45 1.27
N PRO A 71 28.99 20.24 0.92
CA PRO A 71 29.82 19.19 1.52
C PRO A 71 29.85 19.21 3.06
N LYS A 72 29.85 20.41 3.65
CA LYS A 72 29.89 20.60 5.11
C LYS A 72 28.53 20.97 5.72
N TYR A 73 27.50 21.26 4.92
CA TYR A 73 26.23 21.79 5.42
C TYR A 73 25.01 21.37 4.61
N ARG A 74 24.08 20.66 5.27
CA ARG A 74 22.79 20.26 4.68
C ARG A 74 21.71 21.27 5.06
N ALA A 75 21.63 22.37 4.30
CA ALA A 75 20.70 23.48 4.56
C ALA A 75 19.23 23.02 4.61
N TRP A 76 18.86 22.01 3.82
CA TRP A 76 17.50 21.48 3.80
C TRP A 76 17.06 20.79 5.11
N LEU A 77 17.99 20.35 5.97
CA LEU A 77 17.66 19.81 7.29
C LEU A 77 17.28 20.90 8.29
N ARG A 78 17.87 22.09 8.15
CA ARG A 78 17.69 23.23 9.06
C ARG A 78 16.51 24.11 8.64
N ARG A 79 16.32 24.32 7.33
CA ARG A 79 15.25 25.17 6.79
C ARG A 79 13.93 24.40 6.74
N SER A 80 13.01 24.71 7.66
CA SER A 80 11.75 23.99 7.85
C SER A 80 10.87 23.92 6.60
N GLY A 81 10.82 24.98 5.78
CA GLY A 81 10.06 25.01 4.52
C GLY A 81 10.57 23.99 3.48
N ILE A 82 11.89 23.89 3.34
CA ILE A 82 12.53 22.94 2.41
C ILE A 82 12.31 21.50 2.88
N ARG A 83 12.53 21.27 4.18
CA ARG A 83 12.27 19.96 4.82
C ARG A 83 10.82 19.50 4.64
N ARG A 84 9.85 20.41 4.79
CA ARG A 84 8.42 20.13 4.57
C ARG A 84 8.14 19.72 3.13
N ARG A 85 8.69 20.43 2.14
CA ARG A 85 8.54 20.08 0.71
C ARG A 85 9.13 18.71 0.37
N ILE A 86 10.33 18.41 0.87
CA ILE A 86 10.97 17.09 0.68
C ILE A 86 10.10 15.98 1.31
N ARG A 87 9.60 16.21 2.53
CA ARG A 87 8.70 15.26 3.21
C ARG A 87 7.42 15.04 2.41
N HIS A 88 6.82 16.11 1.88
CA HIS A 88 5.63 16.02 1.05
C HIS A 88 5.85 15.14 -0.18
N PHE A 89 6.94 15.34 -0.93
CA PHE A 89 7.23 14.51 -2.10
C PHE A 89 7.47 13.04 -1.75
N ARG A 90 8.20 12.76 -0.67
CA ARG A 90 8.42 11.39 -0.19
C ARG A 90 7.10 10.73 0.24
N MET A 91 6.25 11.45 0.98
CA MET A 91 4.93 10.94 1.37
C MET A 91 4.04 10.71 0.16
N LYS A 92 4.08 11.59 -0.85
CA LYS A 92 3.29 11.41 -2.08
C LYS A 92 3.72 10.17 -2.86
N ALA A 93 5.02 9.92 -2.98
CA ALA A 93 5.53 8.68 -3.59
C ALA A 93 5.05 7.44 -2.83
N ARG A 94 5.15 7.46 -1.50
CA ARG A 94 4.67 6.37 -0.63
C ARG A 94 3.17 6.12 -0.79
N ASN A 95 2.35 7.16 -0.71
CA ASN A 95 0.89 7.04 -0.80
C ASN A 95 0.44 6.45 -2.14
N ILE A 96 1.12 6.78 -3.25
CA ILE A 96 0.82 6.22 -4.57
C ILE A 96 1.07 4.70 -4.58
N ILE A 97 2.20 4.26 -4.05
CA ILE A 97 2.54 2.83 -3.99
C ILE A 97 1.62 2.09 -3.03
N GLU A 98 1.33 2.65 -1.85
CA GLU A 98 0.47 2.01 -0.84
C GLU A 98 -0.98 1.87 -1.29
N ASP A 99 -1.55 2.91 -1.91
CA ASP A 99 -2.91 2.86 -2.46
C ASP A 99 -3.02 1.82 -3.57
N TRP A 100 -2.06 1.80 -4.50
CA TRP A 100 -2.01 0.81 -5.56
C TRP A 100 -1.86 -0.61 -4.99
N ALA A 101 -0.93 -0.83 -4.06
CA ALA A 101 -0.72 -2.14 -3.45
C ALA A 101 -2.00 -2.66 -2.78
N ARG A 102 -2.72 -1.80 -2.05
CA ARG A 102 -4.00 -2.16 -1.42
C ARG A 102 -5.04 -2.62 -2.45
N ARG A 103 -5.20 -1.88 -3.56
CA ARG A 103 -6.16 -2.21 -4.62
C ARG A 103 -5.78 -3.50 -5.35
N THR A 104 -4.50 -3.64 -5.71
CA THR A 104 -3.97 -4.82 -6.38
C THR A 104 -4.10 -6.07 -5.52
N SER A 105 -3.77 -6.01 -4.24
CA SER A 105 -3.97 -7.13 -3.32
C SER A 105 -5.43 -7.55 -3.20
N HIS A 106 -6.35 -6.59 -3.11
CA HIS A 106 -7.78 -6.88 -3.09
C HIS A 106 -8.26 -7.58 -4.37
N MET A 107 -7.75 -7.16 -5.52
CA MET A 107 -8.06 -7.78 -6.81
C MET A 107 -7.52 -9.21 -6.89
N ILE A 108 -6.25 -9.44 -6.52
CA ILE A 108 -5.65 -10.78 -6.49
C ILE A 108 -6.43 -11.71 -5.57
N ILE A 109 -6.80 -11.26 -4.37
CA ILE A 109 -7.63 -12.04 -3.45
C ILE A 109 -9.00 -12.34 -4.05
N SER A 110 -9.58 -11.40 -4.80
CA SER A 110 -10.88 -11.60 -5.47
C SER A 110 -10.79 -12.63 -6.59
N LEU A 111 -9.68 -12.67 -7.34
CA LEU A 111 -9.40 -13.71 -8.34
C LEU A 111 -9.16 -15.09 -7.71
N ALA A 112 -8.49 -15.12 -6.55
CA ALA A 112 -8.19 -16.34 -5.83
C ALA A 112 -9.40 -16.92 -5.07
N LYS A 113 -10.47 -16.15 -4.86
CA LYS A 113 -11.67 -16.61 -4.17
C LYS A 113 -12.51 -17.48 -5.11
N PRO A 114 -12.80 -18.74 -4.76
CA PRO A 114 -13.75 -19.55 -5.52
C PRO A 114 -15.16 -18.95 -5.46
N ALA A 115 -15.96 -19.14 -6.52
CA ALA A 115 -17.30 -18.56 -6.71
C ALA A 115 -18.33 -18.81 -5.57
N GLY A 116 -18.00 -19.69 -4.60
CA GLY A 116 -18.83 -19.98 -3.42
C GLY A 116 -18.47 -19.23 -2.13
N CYS A 117 -17.36 -18.48 -2.07
CA CYS A 117 -16.96 -17.72 -0.87
C CYS A 117 -17.41 -16.25 -0.96
N ARG A 118 -18.73 -16.00 -0.93
CA ARG A 118 -19.23 -14.66 -0.55
C ARG A 118 -18.88 -14.43 0.92
N GLN A 119 -18.30 -13.28 1.24
CA GLN A 119 -18.08 -12.89 2.63
C GLN A 119 -19.45 -12.89 3.32
N GLY A 120 -19.57 -13.64 4.42
CA GLY A 120 -20.78 -13.67 5.23
C GLY A 120 -21.22 -12.24 5.58
N GLY A 121 -22.52 -12.01 5.44
CA GLY A 121 -23.16 -10.75 5.82
C GLY A 121 -22.94 -10.41 7.30
N PRO A 122 -23.19 -9.15 7.69
CA PRO A 122 -22.90 -8.69 9.03
C PRO A 122 -23.86 -9.36 10.03
N TYR A 123 -23.28 -9.84 11.14
CA TYR A 123 -23.90 -10.01 12.46
C TYR A 123 -25.36 -10.50 12.52
N ARG A 124 -25.56 -11.82 12.72
CA ARG A 124 -26.67 -12.28 13.58
C ARG A 124 -26.19 -12.20 15.03
N ALA A 125 -26.45 -11.06 15.67
CA ALA A 125 -26.49 -10.98 17.13
C ALA A 125 -27.93 -11.29 17.54
N GLY A 126 -28.09 -12.23 18.48
CA GLY A 126 -29.39 -12.58 19.06
C GLY A 126 -29.62 -14.09 19.10
N GLY A 127 -28.99 -14.76 20.08
CA GLY A 127 -29.66 -15.86 20.77
C GLY A 127 -30.75 -15.24 21.64
N GLU A 128 -31.98 -15.72 21.49
CA GLU A 128 -32.69 -16.58 22.48
C GLU A 128 -33.58 -15.74 23.41
N PRO A 129 -34.65 -16.28 24.01
CA PRO A 129 -34.85 -17.65 24.49
C PRO A 129 -35.81 -18.53 23.68
#